data_AF-A0AA89QT14-F1
#
_entry.id   AF-A0AA89QT14-F1
#
_cell.length_a   1.000
_cell.length_b   1.000
_cell.length_c   1.000
_cell.angle_alpha   90.00
_cell.angle_beta   90.00
_cell.angle_gamma   90.00
#
_symmetry.space_group_name_H-M   'P 1'
#
loop_
_entity.id
_entity.type
_entity.pdbx_description
1 polymer ?
#
loop_
_entity_poly.entity_id
_entity_poly.type
_entity_poly.pdbx_seq_one_letter_code
_entity_poly.pdbx_strand_id
1 'polypeptide(L)'
;MAGVVGRPRRRPDALLADRGYDHDKYRRLLWQRGIRPVIAERGQTHGSGLGVFRWVVERTIAWLHGFRRLRIRWERRDDIHEAFLGLATCLITHRHVQRLC
;
A
#
# COMPACT_ATOMS: atom_id res chain seq x y z
N MET A 1 25.44 -14.57 -16.20
CA MET A 1 25.60 -14.62 -14.73
C MET A 1 24.78 -13.48 -14.13
N ALA A 2 23.86 -13.75 -13.22
CA ALA A 2 23.21 -12.68 -12.45
C ALA A 2 24.27 -12.06 -11.52
N GLY A 3 24.38 -10.74 -11.52
CA GLY A 3 25.35 -10.02 -10.67
C GLY A 3 25.05 -10.20 -9.18
N VAL A 4 26.04 -9.90 -8.33
CA VAL A 4 25.90 -9.94 -6.86
C VAL A 4 24.69 -9.10 -6.46
N VAL A 5 23.75 -9.70 -5.71
CA VAL A 5 22.56 -9.01 -5.21
C VAL A 5 23.00 -7.85 -4.31
N GLY A 6 22.75 -6.63 -4.77
CA GLY A 6 23.05 -5.42 -4.00
C GLY A 6 22.24 -5.32 -2.71
N ARG A 7 22.56 -4.34 -1.86
CA ARG A 7 21.86 -4.10 -0.60
C ARG A 7 20.33 -3.99 -0.84
N PRO A 8 19.48 -4.60 0.02
CA PRO A 8 18.04 -4.52 -0.14
C PRO A 8 17.56 -3.07 -0.27
N ARG A 9 16.69 -2.84 -1.26
CA ARG A 9 16.10 -1.51 -1.50
C ARG A 9 15.33 -1.06 -0.27
N ARG A 10 15.58 0.17 0.17
CA ARG A 10 14.86 0.78 1.31
C ARG A 10 13.79 1.79 0.89
N ARG A 11 13.78 2.23 -0.37
CA ARG A 11 12.84 3.22 -0.91
C ARG A 11 12.41 2.89 -2.34
N PRO A 12 11.16 3.19 -2.71
CA PRO A 12 10.69 3.06 -4.09
C PRO A 12 11.19 4.22 -4.96
N ASP A 13 11.29 4.00 -6.27
CA ASP A 13 11.66 5.07 -7.22
C ASP A 13 10.52 6.07 -7.45
N ALA A 14 9.27 5.61 -7.32
CA ALA A 14 8.08 6.40 -7.51
C ALA A 14 6.97 5.99 -6.54
N LEU A 15 6.10 6.93 -6.20
CA LEU A 15 4.89 6.69 -5.42
C LEU A 15 3.66 7.13 -6.21
N LEU A 16 2.76 6.19 -6.45
CA LEU A 16 1.47 6.41 -7.09
C LEU A 16 0.43 6.76 -6.03
N ALA A 17 -0.39 7.78 -6.26
CA ALA A 17 -1.48 8.14 -5.34
C ALA A 17 -2.71 8.73 -6.04
N ASP A 18 -3.88 8.55 -5.41
CA ASP A 18 -5.15 9.11 -5.86
C ASP A 18 -5.19 10.65 -5.78
N ARG A 19 -6.18 11.24 -6.47
CA ARG A 19 -6.41 12.70 -6.52
C ARG A 19 -6.65 13.36 -5.17
N GLY A 20 -7.09 12.59 -4.17
CA GLY A 20 -7.22 13.09 -2.80
C GLY A 20 -5.89 13.57 -2.22
N TYR A 21 -4.77 13.05 -2.72
CA TYR A 21 -3.41 13.42 -2.33
C TYR A 21 -2.81 14.53 -3.20
N ASP A 22 -3.57 15.16 -4.08
CA ASP A 22 -3.07 16.24 -4.93
C ASP A 22 -2.85 17.54 -4.13
N HIS A 23 -1.71 17.60 -3.44
CA HIS A 23 -1.26 18.75 -2.68
C HIS A 23 0.27 18.86 -2.76
N ASP A 24 0.78 20.07 -2.97
CA ASP A 24 2.21 20.35 -3.07
C ASP A 24 3.03 19.84 -1.89
N LYS A 25 2.46 19.86 -0.68
CA LYS A 25 3.12 19.35 0.52
C LYS A 25 3.59 17.90 0.34
N TYR A 26 2.77 17.05 -0.29
CA TYR A 26 3.10 15.64 -0.49
C TYR A 26 4.16 15.48 -1.59
N ARG A 27 4.04 16.24 -2.69
CA ARG A 27 5.04 16.25 -3.78
C ARG A 27 6.41 16.67 -3.27
N ARG A 28 6.49 17.75 -2.47
CA ARG A 28 7.73 18.24 -1.85
C ARG A 28 8.36 17.19 -0.92
N LEU A 29 7.56 16.57 -0.05
CA LEU A 29 8.05 15.53 0.88
C LEU A 29 8.59 14.28 0.17
N LEU A 30 8.01 13.93 -0.98
CA LEU A 30 8.45 12.80 -1.80
C LEU A 30 9.76 13.12 -2.53
N TRP A 31 9.86 14.31 -3.14
CA TRP A 31 11.10 14.76 -3.77
C TRP A 31 12.27 14.83 -2.78
N GLN A 32 12.05 15.37 -1.57
CA GLN A 32 13.06 15.36 -0.50
C GLN A 32 13.55 13.96 -0.12
N ARG A 33 12.73 12.93 -0.35
CA ARG A 33 13.08 11.53 -0.08
C ARG A 33 13.70 10.82 -1.30
N GLY A 34 13.82 11.50 -2.44
CA GLY A 34 14.26 10.92 -3.71
C GLY A 34 13.21 10.01 -4.34
N ILE A 35 11.92 10.21 -4.03
CA ILE A 35 10.81 9.39 -4.54
C ILE A 35 10.02 10.25 -5.52
N ARG A 36 9.85 9.78 -6.77
CA ARG A 36 9.07 10.51 -7.78
C ARG A 36 7.57 10.49 -7.43
N PRO A 37 6.92 11.65 -7.23
CA PRO A 37 5.48 11.71 -6.99
C PRO A 37 4.70 11.51 -8.29
N VAL A 38 3.95 10.41 -8.38
CA VAL A 38 2.98 10.13 -9.45
C VAL A 38 1.57 10.24 -8.87
N ILE A 39 1.22 11.46 -8.48
CA ILE A 39 -0.07 11.77 -7.85
C ILE A 39 -1.02 12.30 -8.92
N ALA A 40 -2.19 11.66 -9.05
CA ALA A 40 -3.22 12.09 -9.98
C ALA A 40 -3.70 13.51 -9.64
N GLU A 41 -3.81 14.39 -10.64
CA GLU A 41 -4.24 15.77 -10.44
C GLU A 41 -5.77 15.89 -10.34
N ARG A 42 -6.26 16.81 -9.49
CA ARG A 42 -7.69 17.14 -9.42
C ARG A 42 -8.14 17.89 -10.67
N GLY A 43 -9.37 17.67 -11.08
CA GLY A 43 -9.97 18.36 -12.25
C GLY A 43 -9.52 17.83 -13.62
N GLN A 44 -8.42 17.07 -13.70
CA GLN A 44 -8.00 16.43 -14.94
C GLN A 44 -8.78 15.12 -15.22
N THR A 45 -8.96 14.78 -16.49
CA THR A 45 -9.58 13.51 -16.92
C THR A 45 -8.71 12.30 -16.51
N HIS A 46 -9.27 11.08 -16.57
CA HIS A 46 -8.57 9.86 -16.14
C HIS A 46 -7.31 9.61 -17.01
N GLY A 47 -6.12 10.00 -16.51
CA GLY A 47 -4.86 9.90 -17.26
C GLY A 47 -3.66 9.38 -16.47
N SER A 48 -3.75 9.21 -15.14
CA SER A 48 -2.58 8.83 -14.33
C SER A 48 -2.17 7.35 -14.42
N GLY A 49 -2.91 6.51 -15.16
CA GLY A 49 -2.69 5.06 -15.21
C GLY A 49 -2.90 4.35 -13.87
N LEU A 50 -3.40 5.07 -12.85
CA LEU A 50 -3.47 4.59 -11.47
C LEU A 50 -4.27 3.30 -11.34
N GLY A 51 -5.36 3.15 -12.10
CA GLY A 51 -6.22 1.96 -12.07
C GLY A 51 -5.48 0.65 -12.36
N VAL A 52 -4.41 0.69 -13.16
CA VAL A 52 -3.59 -0.50 -13.49
C VAL A 52 -2.82 -1.03 -12.27
N PHE A 53 -2.43 -0.13 -11.36
CA PHE A 53 -1.63 -0.50 -10.18
C PHE A 53 -2.44 -0.48 -8.88
N ARG A 54 -3.55 0.28 -8.85
CA ARG A 54 -4.39 0.46 -7.66
C ARG A 54 -5.04 -0.86 -7.21
N TRP A 55 -5.32 -1.77 -8.14
CA TRP A 55 -5.93 -3.06 -7.82
C TRP A 55 -5.11 -3.86 -6.79
N VAL A 56 -3.78 -3.73 -6.77
CA VAL A 56 -2.90 -4.45 -5.82
C VAL A 56 -3.19 -4.00 -4.38
N VAL A 57 -3.32 -2.69 -4.19
CA VAL A 57 -3.65 -2.09 -2.90
C VAL A 57 -5.08 -2.44 -2.50
N GLU A 58 -6.03 -2.27 -3.42
CA GLU A 58 -7.45 -2.61 -3.17
C GLU A 58 -7.64 -4.09 -2.83
N ARG A 59 -6.95 -5.01 -3.52
CA ARG A 59 -6.97 -6.44 -3.23
C ARG A 59 -6.43 -6.73 -1.83
N THR A 60 -5.33 -6.09 -1.45
CA THR A 60 -4.72 -6.27 -0.12
C THR A 60 -5.67 -5.79 0.98
N ILE A 61 -6.30 -4.63 0.79
CA ILE A 61 -7.33 -4.10 1.69
C ILE A 61 -8.53 -5.05 1.75
N ALA A 62 -8.97 -5.59 0.62
CA ALA A 62 -10.08 -6.55 0.56
C ALA A 62 -9.79 -7.83 1.37
N TRP A 63 -8.55 -8.33 1.36
CA TRP A 63 -8.15 -9.46 2.20
C TRP A 63 -8.27 -9.15 3.70
N LEU A 64 -7.83 -7.96 4.11
CA LEU A 64 -7.99 -7.51 5.50
C LEU A 64 -9.46 -7.33 5.88
N HIS A 65 -10.26 -6.75 5.00
CA HIS A 65 -11.71 -6.55 5.19
C HIS A 65 -12.51 -7.86 5.10
N GLY A 66 -11.91 -8.96 4.66
CA GLY A 66 -12.49 -10.30 4.81
C GLY A 66 -12.65 -10.72 6.27
N PHE A 67 -11.83 -10.16 7.17
CA PHE A 67 -11.96 -10.36 8.61
C PHE A 67 -12.96 -9.35 9.17
N ARG A 68 -14.11 -9.83 9.66
CA ARG A 68 -15.23 -8.98 10.14
C ARG A 68 -14.81 -7.91 11.17
N ARG A 69 -13.85 -8.22 12.04
CA ARG A 69 -13.31 -7.30 13.06
C ARG A 69 -12.45 -6.16 12.48
N LEU A 70 -11.92 -6.34 11.28
CA LEU A 70 -11.13 -5.33 10.57
C LEU A 70 -11.95 -4.56 9.53
N ARG A 71 -13.01 -5.17 8.96
CA ARG A 71 -13.91 -4.48 8.01
C ARG A 71 -14.59 -3.26 8.61
N ILE A 72 -15.04 -3.40 9.86
CA ILE A 72 -15.63 -2.32 10.65
C ILE A 72 -14.77 -2.21 11.90
N ARG A 73 -14.27 -1.01 12.18
CA ARG A 73 -13.46 -0.75 13.37
C ARG A 73 -14.35 -0.73 14.61
N TRP A 74 -14.59 -1.91 15.17
CA TRP A 74 -15.28 -2.07 16.46
C TRP A 74 -14.38 -1.74 17.65
N GLU A 75 -13.08 -1.93 17.49
CA GLU A 75 -12.10 -1.73 18.55
C GLU A 75 -11.91 -0.23 18.81
N ARG A 76 -12.25 0.18 20.03
CA ARG A 76 -12.11 1.57 20.49
C ARG A 76 -10.64 1.94 20.68
N ARG A 77 -9.81 0.99 21.12
CA ARG A 77 -8.37 1.19 21.28
C ARG A 77 -7.64 0.84 19.98
N ASP A 78 -6.63 1.64 19.67
CA ASP A 78 -5.76 1.46 18.51
C ASP A 78 -4.84 0.25 18.65
N ASP A 79 -4.29 -0.01 19.83
CA ASP A 79 -3.41 -1.15 20.10
C ASP A 79 -4.10 -2.51 19.85
N ILE A 80 -5.37 -2.65 20.25
CA ILE A 80 -6.16 -3.85 19.98
C ILE A 80 -6.42 -3.99 18.47
N HIS A 81 -6.72 -2.89 17.79
CA HIS A 81 -6.93 -2.91 16.33
C HIS A 81 -5.64 -3.30 15.59
N GLU A 82 -4.50 -2.77 16.02
CA GLU A 82 -3.18 -3.11 15.49
C GLU A 82 -2.84 -4.59 15.71
N ALA A 83 -3.15 -5.15 16.89
CA ALA A 83 -2.97 -6.57 17.15
C ALA A 83 -3.79 -7.46 16.19
N PHE A 84 -5.06 -7.09 15.92
CA PHE A 84 -5.88 -7.79 14.92
C PHE A 84 -5.33 -7.65 13.50
N LEU A 85 -4.80 -6.47 13.16
CA LEU A 85 -4.17 -6.24 11.87
C LEU A 85 -2.96 -7.18 11.68
N GLY A 86 -2.09 -7.25 12.69
CA GLY A 86 -0.93 -8.15 12.72
C GLY A 86 -1.34 -9.62 12.59
N LEU A 87 -2.34 -10.06 13.35
CA LEU A 87 -2.86 -11.44 13.27
C LEU A 87 -3.42 -11.77 11.88
N ALA A 88 -4.18 -10.84 11.27
CA ALA A 88 -4.71 -11.02 9.93
C ALA A 88 -3.59 -11.13 8.88
N THR A 89 -2.55 -10.31 8.98
CA THR A 89 -1.37 -10.40 8.10
C THR A 89 -0.67 -11.75 8.25
N CYS A 90 -0.46 -12.25 9.47
CA CYS A 90 0.11 -13.58 9.70
C CYS A 90 -0.71 -14.68 9.03
N LEU A 91 -2.04 -14.66 9.18
CA LEU A 91 -2.94 -15.64 8.56
C LEU A 91 -2.93 -15.57 7.03
N ILE A 92 -2.93 -14.36 6.46
CA ILE A 92 -2.85 -14.17 5.00
C ILE A 92 -1.52 -14.75 4.48
N THR A 93 -0.39 -14.35 5.07
CA THR A 93 0.93 -14.81 4.65
C THR A 93 1.07 -16.32 4.81
N HIS A 94 0.60 -16.90 5.92
CA HIS A 94 0.61 -18.34 6.12
C HIS A 94 -0.15 -19.09 5.01
N ARG A 95 -1.36 -18.63 4.66
CA ARG A 95 -2.14 -19.21 3.56
C ARG A 95 -1.44 -19.09 2.20
N HIS A 96 -0.69 -18.02 1.96
CA HIS A 96 0.11 -17.88 0.74
C HIS A 96 1.27 -18.87 0.70
N VAL A 97 1.99 -19.03 1.81
CA VAL A 97 3.09 -20.01 1.90
C VAL A 97 2.56 -21.43 1.68
N GLN A 98 1.44 -21.79 2.32
CA GLN A 98 0.81 -23.11 2.14
C GLN A 98 0.30 -23.39 0.72
N ARG A 99 0.12 -22.37 -0.13
CA ARG A 99 -0.23 -22.55 -1.54
C ARG A 99 0.98 -22.70 -2.45
N LEU A 100 2.16 -22.30 -1.99
CA LEU A 100 3.41 -22.36 -2.73
C LEU A 100 4.16 -23.67 -2.46
N CYS A 101 3.91 -24.31 -1.32
CA CYS A 101 4.33 -25.66 -0.98
C CYS A 101 3.32 -26.69 -1.50
#